data_AF-A0A959H285-F1
#
_entry.id   AF-A0A959H285-F1
#
_cell.length_a   1.000
_cell.length_b   1.000
_cell.length_c   1.000
_cell.angle_alpha   90.00
_cell.angle_beta   90.00
_cell.angle_gamma   90.00
#
_symmetry.space_group_name_H-M   'P 1'
#
loop_
_entity.id
_entity.type
_entity.pdbx_description
1 polymer ?
#
loop_
_entity_poly.entity_id
_entity_poly.type
_entity_poly.pdbx_seq_one_letter_code
_entity_poly.pdbx_strand_id
1 'polypeptide(L)'
;FRKVVIAYEPIWAIGTGRTASSAQAQEMHRAIRDLVAQQYGTAVADDTTLLYGGSCNAQNAPELFSQPDVDGGLIGGASLKAGDFAAIVAALK
;
A
#
# COMPACT_ATOMS: atom_id res chain seq x y z
N PHE A 1 2.09 -14.08 -11.40
CA PHE A 1 1.85 -12.69 -11.82
C PHE A 1 2.97 -11.72 -11.39
N ARG A 2 4.16 -12.24 -11.06
CA ARG A 2 5.26 -11.52 -10.36
C ARG A 2 5.91 -10.34 -11.08
N LYS A 3 5.47 -10.02 -12.30
CA LYS A 3 5.99 -8.87 -13.08
C LYS A 3 5.06 -7.65 -13.03
N VAL A 4 3.90 -7.78 -12.37
CA VAL A 4 2.91 -6.71 -12.24
C VAL A 4 2.80 -6.34 -10.76
N VAL A 5 2.80 -5.04 -10.50
CA VAL A 5 2.54 -4.44 -9.19
C VAL A 5 1.41 -3.44 -9.37
N ILE A 6 0.43 -3.45 -8.46
CA ILE A 6 -0.66 -2.48 -8.46
C ILE A 6 -0.43 -1.54 -7.28
N ALA A 7 -0.44 -0.24 -7.53
CA ALA A 7 -0.44 0.78 -6.48
C ALA A 7 -1.83 1.41 -6.39
N TYR A 8 -2.45 1.31 -5.22
CA TYR A 8 -3.70 2.01 -4.92
C TYR A 8 -3.42 3.39 -4.34
N GLU A 9 -3.90 4.42 -5.02
CA GLU A 9 -3.75 5.81 -4.60
C GLU A 9 -5.13 6.47 -4.39
N PRO A 10 -5.56 6.66 -3.12
CA PRO A 10 -6.72 7.51 -2.85
C PRO A 10 -6.37 8.95 -3.21
N ILE A 11 -6.81 9.44 -4.38
CA ILE A 11 -6.43 10.77 -4.92
C ILE A 11 -6.64 11.90 -3.91
N TRP A 12 -7.73 11.83 -3.13
CA TRP A 12 -8.05 12.81 -2.09
C TRP A 12 -7.03 12.85 -0.93
N ALA A 13 -6.23 11.81 -0.76
CA ALA A 13 -5.16 11.71 0.23
C ALA A 13 -3.79 12.15 -0.30
N ILE A 14 -3.63 12.38 -1.61
CA ILE A 14 -2.31 12.71 -2.21
C ILE A 14 -1.97 14.18 -1.94
N GLY A 15 -0.84 14.44 -1.28
CA GLY A 15 -0.30 15.80 -1.11
C GLY A 15 -1.11 16.72 -0.18
N THR A 16 -2.15 16.19 0.48
CA THR A 16 -3.03 16.96 1.38
C THR A 16 -2.61 16.85 2.86
N GLY A 17 -1.66 15.98 3.18
CA GLY A 17 -1.32 15.63 4.57
C GLY A 17 -2.40 14.80 5.27
N ARG A 18 -3.51 14.48 4.58
CA ARG A 18 -4.55 13.58 5.06
C ARG A 18 -4.25 12.18 4.52
N THR A 19 -4.13 11.21 5.41
CA THR A 19 -3.93 9.80 5.05
C THR A 19 -5.28 9.09 5.15
N ALA A 20 -5.55 8.14 4.25
CA ALA A 20 -6.64 7.21 4.51
C ALA A 20 -6.34 6.42 5.78
N SER A 21 -7.36 6.07 6.56
CA SER A 21 -7.13 5.19 7.70
C SER A 21 -6.60 3.83 7.21
N SER A 22 -5.90 3.12 8.09
CA SER A 22 -5.43 1.75 7.80
C SER A 22 -6.59 0.84 7.40
N ALA A 23 -7.76 0.99 8.02
CA ALA A 23 -8.98 0.29 7.65
C ALA A 23 -9.48 0.62 6.23
N GLN A 24 -9.45 1.88 5.81
CA GLN A 24 -9.81 2.28 4.45
C GLN A 24 -8.83 1.74 3.41
N ALA A 25 -7.53 1.76 3.72
CA ALA A 25 -6.51 1.16 2.86
C ALA A 25 -6.75 -0.35 2.70
N GLN A 26 -7.00 -1.04 3.81
CA GLN A 26 -7.30 -2.47 3.83
C GLN A 26 -8.57 -2.83 3.05
N GLU A 27 -9.65 -2.06 3.20
CA GLU A 27 -10.90 -2.26 2.46
C GLU A 27 -10.65 -2.23 0.94
N MET A 28 -9.94 -1.21 0.47
CA MET A 28 -9.67 -1.02 -0.95
C MET A 28 -8.69 -2.06 -1.50
N HIS A 29 -7.66 -2.42 -0.73
CA HIS A 29 -6.71 -3.46 -1.13
C HIS A 29 -7.38 -4.83 -1.21
N ARG A 30 -8.24 -5.18 -0.24
CA ARG A 30 -9.06 -6.41 -0.30
C ARG A 30 -9.93 -6.42 -1.56
N ALA A 31 -10.64 -5.32 -1.83
CA ALA A 31 -11.49 -5.22 -3.03
C ALA A 31 -10.70 -5.40 -4.34
N ILE A 32 -9.49 -4.84 -4.43
CA ILE A 32 -8.60 -5.05 -5.59
C ILE A 32 -8.17 -6.51 -5.68
N ARG A 33 -7.74 -7.13 -4.57
CA ARG A 33 -7.32 -8.54 -4.55
C ARG A 33 -8.46 -9.47 -4.96
N ASP A 34 -9.67 -9.21 -4.47
CA ASP A 34 -10.87 -9.97 -4.82
C ASP A 34 -11.19 -9.84 -6.31
N LEU A 35 -11.04 -8.65 -6.90
CA LEU A 35 -11.22 -8.44 -8.34
C LEU A 35 -10.18 -9.22 -9.16
N VAL A 36 -8.91 -9.21 -8.74
CA VAL A 36 -7.86 -10.01 -9.38
C VAL A 36 -8.17 -11.50 -9.27
N ALA A 37 -8.66 -11.96 -8.10
CA ALA A 37 -9.03 -13.36 -7.89
C ALA A 37 -10.20 -13.79 -8.78
N GLN A 38 -11.21 -12.94 -8.94
CA GLN A 38 -12.35 -13.19 -9.82
C GLN A 38 -11.92 -13.33 -11.29
N GLN A 39 -10.99 -12.50 -11.77
CA GLN A 39 -10.59 -12.49 -13.18
C GLN A 39 -9.50 -13.50 -13.52
N TYR A 40 -8.59 -13.79 -12.59
CA TYR A 40 -7.36 -14.53 -12.87
C TYR A 40 -7.10 -15.69 -11.90
N GLY A 41 -7.99 -15.93 -10.93
CA GLY A 41 -7.90 -16.99 -9.93
C GLY A 41 -7.13 -16.58 -8.68
N THR A 42 -7.43 -17.26 -7.57
CA THR A 42 -6.85 -16.99 -6.24
C THR A 42 -5.33 -17.04 -6.23
N ALA A 43 -4.74 -18.04 -6.90
CA ALA A 43 -3.28 -18.17 -6.98
C ALA A 43 -2.62 -16.94 -7.63
N VAL A 44 -3.27 -16.28 -8.59
CA VAL A 44 -2.75 -15.04 -9.19
C VAL A 44 -2.92 -13.85 -8.25
N ALA A 45 -4.07 -13.77 -7.57
CA ALA A 45 -4.36 -12.70 -6.62
C ALA A 45 -3.41 -12.71 -5.41
N ASP A 46 -3.12 -13.89 -4.85
CA ASP A 46 -2.20 -14.04 -3.72
C ASP A 46 -0.75 -13.68 -4.11
N ASP A 47 -0.36 -13.96 -5.34
CA ASP A 47 0.98 -13.69 -5.89
C ASP A 47 1.13 -12.24 -6.42
N THR A 48 0.05 -11.43 -6.38
CA THR A 48 0.05 -10.03 -6.84
C THR A 48 0.40 -9.09 -5.69
N THR A 49 1.40 -8.24 -5.91
CA THR A 49 1.80 -7.19 -4.96
C THR A 49 0.89 -5.97 -5.07
N LEU A 50 0.28 -5.56 -3.95
CA LEU A 50 -0.55 -4.38 -3.79
C LEU A 50 0.13 -3.34 -2.88
N LEU A 51 0.49 -2.20 -3.43
CA LEU A 51 1.13 -1.09 -2.71
C LEU A 51 0.13 0.02 -2.38
N TYR A 52 0.28 0.62 -1.20
CA TYR A 52 -0.49 1.79 -0.81
C TYR A 52 0.27 3.10 -1.14
N GLY A 53 -0.36 4.05 -1.82
CA GLY A 53 0.27 5.32 -2.22
C GLY A 53 -0.34 6.60 -1.61
N GLY A 54 -1.23 6.50 -0.63
CA GLY A 54 -1.91 7.68 -0.04
C GLY A 54 -1.17 8.34 1.13
N SER A 55 -0.21 9.23 0.89
CA SER A 55 0.49 9.99 1.97
C SER A 55 1.10 9.13 3.09
N CYS A 56 1.62 7.95 2.75
CA CYS A 56 2.38 7.11 3.67
C CYS A 56 3.71 7.79 4.10
N ASN A 57 4.04 7.70 5.39
CA ASN A 57 5.21 8.28 6.03
C ASN A 57 5.73 7.38 7.16
N ALA A 58 6.85 7.75 7.78
CA ALA A 58 7.49 6.93 8.82
C ALA A 58 6.61 6.71 10.06
N GLN A 59 5.67 7.62 10.35
CA GLN A 59 4.81 7.53 11.53
C GLN A 59 3.64 6.56 11.32
N ASN A 60 3.06 6.51 10.13
CA ASN A 60 1.89 5.67 9.83
C ASN A 60 2.21 4.36 9.09
N ALA A 61 3.41 4.21 8.55
CA ALA A 61 3.84 3.01 7.83
C ALA A 61 3.65 1.71 8.64
N PRO A 62 4.02 1.62 9.93
CA PRO A 62 3.82 0.38 10.70
C PRO A 62 2.36 -0.07 10.77
N GLU A 63 1.44 0.89 10.95
CA GLU A 63 0.01 0.58 11.01
C GLU A 63 -0.55 0.21 9.63
N LEU A 64 -0.18 0.96 8.59
CA LEU A 64 -0.60 0.68 7.22
C LEU A 64 -0.11 -0.70 6.74
N PHE A 65 1.16 -1.01 6.96
CA PHE A 65 1.76 -2.28 6.53
C PHE A 65 1.35 -3.45 7.42
N SER A 66 0.78 -3.21 8.60
CA SER A 66 0.16 -4.26 9.42
C SER A 66 -1.09 -4.87 8.77
N GLN A 67 -1.73 -4.16 7.85
CA GLN A 67 -2.96 -4.62 7.20
C GLN A 67 -2.72 -5.87 6.33
N PRO A 68 -3.65 -6.83 6.29
CA PRO A 68 -3.46 -8.11 5.59
C PRO A 68 -3.17 -8.01 4.08
N ASP A 69 -3.74 -7.03 3.38
CA ASP A 69 -3.62 -6.91 1.91
C ASP A 69 -2.73 -5.76 1.44
N VAL A 70 -2.10 -5.05 2.39
CA VAL A 70 -1.15 -3.99 2.09
C VAL A 70 0.25 -4.60 2.08
N ASP A 71 0.80 -4.81 0.90
CA ASP A 71 2.09 -5.49 0.71
C ASP A 71 3.27 -4.51 0.74
N GLY A 72 3.00 -3.21 0.83
CA GLY A 72 4.02 -2.17 0.96
C GLY A 72 3.50 -0.79 0.56
N GLY A 73 4.43 0.12 0.22
CA GLY A 73 4.10 1.50 -0.10
C GLY A 73 4.72 2.04 -1.39
N LEU A 74 3.96 2.84 -2.14
CA LEU A 74 4.46 3.73 -3.17
C LEU A 74 4.67 5.12 -2.54
N ILE A 75 5.92 5.45 -2.21
CA ILE A 75 6.24 6.58 -1.33
C ILE A 75 6.64 7.81 -2.13
N GLY A 76 5.84 8.88 -2.00
CA GLY A 76 6.12 10.20 -2.57
C GLY A 76 7.14 10.99 -1.75
N GLY A 77 6.75 12.17 -1.25
CA GLY A 77 7.67 13.12 -0.60
C GLY A 77 8.48 12.59 0.57
N ALA A 78 7.97 11.62 1.34
CA ALA A 78 8.70 11.00 2.45
C ALA A 78 9.93 10.19 1.98
N SER A 79 9.99 9.79 0.70
CA SER A 79 11.15 9.09 0.13
C SER A 79 12.37 10.00 -0.07
N LEU A 80 12.17 11.32 -0.11
CA LEU A 80 13.23 12.30 -0.37
C LEU A 80 14.11 12.59 0.86
N LYS A 81 13.76 12.04 2.02
CA LYS A 81 14.51 12.15 3.26
C LYS A 81 15.03 10.77 3.65
N ALA A 82 16.34 10.60 3.65
CA ALA A 82 16.96 9.29 3.89
C ALA A 82 16.50 8.63 5.20
N GLY A 83 16.39 9.40 6.29
CA GLY A 83 15.92 8.91 7.58
C GLY A 83 14.47 8.42 7.55
N ASP A 84 13.57 9.22 6.97
CA ASP A 84 12.15 8.86 6.85
C ASP A 84 11.98 7.62 5.96
N PHE A 85 12.67 7.59 4.81
CA PHE A 85 12.58 6.47 3.89
C PHE A 85 13.14 5.18 4.49
N ALA A 86 14.27 5.23 5.21
CA ALA A 86 14.82 4.09 5.92
C ALA A 86 13.85 3.56 6.99
N ALA A 87 13.19 4.45 7.72
CA ALA A 87 12.18 4.07 8.71
C ALA A 87 10.94 3.41 8.07
N ILE A 88 10.48 3.90 6.92
CA ILE A 88 9.37 3.29 6.17
C ILE A 88 9.76 1.90 5.68
N VAL A 89 10.96 1.72 5.12
CA VAL A 89 11.46 0.41 4.67
C VAL A 89 11.55 -0.56 5.86
N ALA A 90 12.02 -0.10 7.01
CA ALA A 90 12.10 -0.91 8.23
C ALA A 90 10.73 -1.31 8.82
N ALA A 91 9.65 -0.65 8.39
CA ALA A 91 8.28 -0.98 8.81
C ALA A 91 7.62 -2.07 7.95
N LEU A 92 8.23 -2.45 6.81
CA LEU A 92 7.73 -3.55 5.98
C LEU A 92 7.84 -4.88 6.74
N LYS A 93 6.83 -5.74 6.57
CA LYS A 93 6.77 -7.09 7.16
C LYS A 93 7.84 -8.02 6.59
#